data_AF-A0A219AJG8-F1
#
_entry.id   AF-A0A219AJG8-F1
#
_cell.length_a   1.000
_cell.length_b   1.000
_cell.length_c   1.000
_cell.angle_alpha   90.00
_cell.angle_beta   90.00
_cell.angle_gamma   90.00
#
_symmetry.space_group_name_H-M   'P 1'
#
loop_
_entity.id
_entity.type
_entity.pdbx_description
1 polymer ?
#
loop_
_entity_poly.entity_id
_entity_poly.type
_entity_poly.pdbx_seq_one_letter_code
_entity_poly.pdbx_strand_id
1 'polypeptide(L)'
;MALSEVKASIIFTSGNHDYYPGINNVHRALEKAGVSILENDSIEYKGLNIYGLSYSFGDIPYPSMEELKDSIVDNLVNIIIFHVPYYWDEFSRIGFDIQLSLILKKEVNL
;
A
#
# COMPACT_ATOMS: atom_id res chain seq x y z
N MET A 1 1.70 23.40 -4.63
CA MET A 1 2.92 22.57 -4.67
C MET A 1 2.58 21.35 -5.50
N ALA A 2 3.28 21.17 -6.62
CA ALA A 2 3.14 19.94 -7.40
C ALA A 2 3.82 18.78 -6.64
N LEU A 3 3.33 17.55 -6.79
CA LEU A 3 3.96 16.37 -6.18
C LEU A 3 5.44 16.25 -6.57
N SER A 4 5.76 16.64 -7.80
CA SER A 4 7.14 16.68 -8.33
C SER A 4 8.07 17.67 -7.63
N GLU A 5 7.54 18.61 -6.83
CA GLU A 5 8.33 19.59 -6.06
C GLU A 5 8.67 19.09 -4.65
N VAL A 6 8.07 17.97 -4.22
CA VAL A 6 8.33 17.35 -2.92
C VAL A 6 9.68 16.64 -2.96
N LYS A 7 10.56 16.95 -2.01
CA LYS A 7 11.91 16.35 -1.92
C LYS A 7 11.94 14.96 -1.28
N ALA A 8 10.85 14.56 -0.63
CA ALA A 8 10.71 13.24 -0.05
C ALA A 8 10.25 12.23 -1.11
N SER A 9 10.68 10.97 -0.99
CA SER A 9 10.15 9.88 -1.79
C SER A 9 8.65 9.73 -1.51
N ILE A 10 7.85 9.65 -2.57
CA ILE A 10 6.40 9.45 -2.48
C ILE A 10 6.10 8.04 -2.97
N ILE A 11 5.39 7.30 -2.14
CA ILE A 11 4.92 5.94 -2.42
C ILE A 11 3.40 5.98 -2.52
N PHE A 12 2.86 5.24 -3.47
CA PHE A 12 1.43 5.04 -3.66
C PHE A 12 1.09 3.55 -3.59
N THR A 13 -0.02 3.24 -2.92
CA THR A 13 -0.67 1.93 -2.94
C THR A 13 -2.17 2.17 -3.11
N SER A 14 -2.80 1.42 -4.00
CA SER A 14 -4.20 1.64 -4.37
C SER A 14 -5.16 1.48 -3.20
N GLY A 15 -6.10 2.43 -3.10
CA GLY A 15 -7.31 2.32 -2.31
C GLY A 15 -8.55 2.14 -3.20
N ASN A 16 -9.71 1.93 -2.59
CA ASN A 16 -10.95 1.68 -3.32
C ASN A 16 -11.35 2.83 -4.28
N HIS A 17 -11.09 4.08 -3.90
CA HIS A 17 -11.44 5.27 -4.68
C HIS A 17 -10.58 5.45 -5.94
N ASP A 18 -9.37 4.87 -5.99
CA ASP A 18 -8.47 4.98 -7.14
C ASP A 18 -8.95 4.17 -8.34
N TYR A 19 -9.85 3.21 -8.12
CA TYR A 19 -10.46 2.42 -9.18
C TYR A 19 -11.57 3.17 -9.93
N TYR A 20 -12.20 4.19 -9.32
CA TYR A 20 -13.32 4.93 -9.93
C TYR A 20 -12.94 5.71 -11.20
N PRO A 21 -11.81 6.44 -11.26
CA PRO A 21 -11.34 7.05 -12.51
C PRO A 21 -10.65 6.04 -13.47
N GLY A 22 -10.57 4.76 -13.07
CA GLY A 22 -9.81 3.70 -13.73
C GLY A 22 -8.37 3.64 -13.25
N ILE A 23 -8.00 2.54 -12.59
CA ILE A 23 -6.69 2.39 -11.92
C ILE A 23 -5.50 2.65 -12.85
N ASN A 24 -5.57 2.19 -14.11
CA ASN A 24 -4.54 2.44 -15.13
C ASN A 24 -4.33 3.94 -15.43
N ASN A 25 -5.38 4.75 -15.32
CA ASN A 25 -5.26 6.20 -15.50
C ASN A 25 -4.55 6.85 -14.31
N VAL A 26 -4.84 6.36 -13.10
CA VAL A 26 -4.18 6.79 -11.86
C VAL A 26 -2.70 6.44 -11.89
N HIS A 27 -2.36 5.18 -12.15
CA HIS A 27 -0.97 4.73 -12.28
C HIS A 27 -0.18 5.56 -13.29
N ARG A 28 -0.73 5.77 -14.49
CA ARG A 28 -0.09 6.62 -15.52
C ARG A 28 0.16 8.06 -15.06
N ALA A 29 -0.75 8.62 -14.26
CA ALA A 29 -0.58 9.98 -13.74
C ALA A 29 0.49 10.04 -12.64
N LEU A 30 0.53 9.03 -11.77
CA LEU A 30 1.52 8.88 -10.71
C LEU A 30 2.94 8.66 -11.25
N GLU A 31 3.09 7.80 -12.26
CA GLU A 31 4.36 7.59 -12.97
C GLU A 31 4.88 8.91 -13.56
N LYS A 32 4.02 9.68 -14.25
CA LYS A 32 4.38 11.00 -14.79
C LYS A 32 4.78 12.00 -13.70
N ALA A 33 4.26 11.85 -12.49
CA ALA A 33 4.60 12.67 -11.34
C ALA A 33 5.86 12.17 -10.59
N GLY A 34 6.47 11.06 -11.01
CA GLY A 34 7.65 10.47 -10.36
C GLY A 34 7.34 9.76 -9.05
N VAL A 35 6.11 9.31 -8.85
CA VAL A 35 5.68 8.56 -7.65
C VAL A 35 5.97 7.08 -7.84
N SER A 36 6.54 6.43 -6.81
CA SER A 36 6.72 4.98 -6.78
C SER A 36 5.39 4.29 -6.47
N ILE A 37 4.95 3.40 -7.34
CA ILE A 37 3.71 2.63 -7.17
C ILE A 37 4.08 1.27 -6.59
N LEU A 38 3.46 0.90 -5.47
CA LEU A 38 3.57 -0.42 -4.84
C LEU A 38 2.20 -1.10 -4.86
N GLU A 39 2.09 -2.13 -5.70
CA GLU A 39 0.88 -2.94 -5.89
C GLU A 39 1.24 -4.41 -5.70
N ASN A 40 1.01 -4.93 -4.49
CA ASN A 40 1.49 -6.23 -4.03
C ASN A 40 3.02 -6.38 -4.17
N ASP A 41 3.74 -5.29 -3.92
CA ASP A 41 5.20 -5.21 -4.07
C ASP A 41 5.80 -4.40 -2.92
N SER A 42 7.12 -4.49 -2.77
CA SER A 42 7.87 -3.85 -1.69
C SER A 42 9.03 -2.99 -2.17
N ILE A 43 9.44 -2.05 -1.32
CA ILE A 43 10.67 -1.28 -1.51
C ILE A 43 11.43 -1.16 -0.20
N GLU A 44 12.74 -1.37 -0.28
CA GLU A 44 13.66 -1.05 0.80
C GLU A 44 14.07 0.42 0.76
N TYR A 45 13.90 1.13 1.88
CA TYR A 45 14.29 2.52 1.99
C TYR A 45 14.78 2.87 3.40
N LYS A 46 16.07 3.21 3.52
CA LYS A 46 16.69 3.70 4.77
C LYS A 46 16.42 2.80 6.00
N GLY A 47 16.54 1.49 5.82
CA GLY A 47 16.33 0.50 6.89
C GLY A 47 14.86 0.13 7.13
N LEU A 48 13.96 0.58 6.27
CA LEU A 48 12.56 0.18 6.23
C LEU A 48 12.34 -0.76 5.04
N ASN A 49 11.55 -1.79 5.24
CA ASN A 49 10.90 -2.52 4.17
C ASN A 49 9.44 -2.06 4.11
N ILE A 50 8.98 -1.54 2.98
CA ILE A 50 7.63 -1.01 2.82
C ILE A 50 6.92 -1.84 1.77
N TYR A 51 5.91 -2.61 2.17
CA TYR A 51 5.07 -3.40 1.30
C TYR A 51 3.73 -2.69 1.03
N GLY A 52 3.38 -2.50 -0.23
CA GLY A 52 2.09 -1.96 -0.64
C GLY A 52 1.12 -3.08 -1.00
N LEU A 53 0.10 -3.33 -0.17
CA LEU A 53 -0.95 -4.30 -0.47
C LEU A 53 -2.07 -3.63 -1.25
N SER A 54 -2.26 -4.02 -2.51
CA SER A 54 -3.28 -3.48 -3.41
C SER A 54 -4.68 -3.68 -2.83
N TYR A 55 -5.55 -2.69 -2.96
CA TYR A 55 -6.97 -2.89 -2.63
C TYR A 55 -7.66 -3.77 -3.68
N SER A 56 -8.61 -4.59 -3.26
CA SER A 56 -9.45 -5.38 -4.18
C SER A 56 -10.91 -5.30 -3.76
N PHE A 57 -11.82 -5.28 -4.74
CA PHE A 57 -13.25 -5.40 -4.51
C PHE A 57 -13.70 -6.88 -4.42
N GLY A 58 -12.75 -7.82 -4.40
CA GLY A 58 -12.99 -9.26 -4.39
C GLY A 58 -12.84 -9.92 -5.77
N ASP A 59 -12.57 -9.13 -6.80
CA ASP A 59 -12.28 -9.56 -8.18
C ASP A 59 -10.82 -9.98 -8.37
N ILE A 60 -9.91 -9.43 -7.57
CA ILE A 60 -8.49 -9.79 -7.54
C ILE A 60 -8.18 -10.46 -6.19
N PRO A 61 -7.63 -11.68 -6.14
CA PRO A 61 -7.25 -12.29 -4.89
C PRO A 61 -6.11 -11.50 -4.24
N TYR A 62 -6.18 -11.31 -2.92
CA TYR A 62 -5.02 -10.84 -2.16
C TYR A 62 -3.93 -11.91 -2.17
N PRO A 63 -2.64 -11.51 -2.09
CA PRO A 63 -1.57 -12.44 -1.79
C PRO A 63 -1.90 -13.23 -0.50
N SER A 64 -1.58 -14.51 -0.50
CA SER A 64 -1.68 -15.37 0.68
C SER A 64 -0.71 -14.91 1.78
N MET A 65 -0.96 -15.33 3.02
CA MET A 65 -0.05 -15.01 4.13
C MET A 65 1.35 -15.63 3.95
N GLU A 66 1.47 -16.72 3.19
CA GLU A 66 2.77 -17.33 2.83
C GLU A 66 3.51 -16.42 1.84
N GLU A 67 2.85 -15.97 0.77
CA GLU A 67 3.43 -15.03 -0.20
C GLU A 67 3.81 -13.69 0.46
N LEU A 68 2.98 -13.19 1.39
CA LEU A 68 3.31 -11.98 2.15
C LEU A 68 4.50 -12.20 3.08
N LYS A 69 4.63 -13.38 3.67
CA LYS A 69 5.76 -13.70 4.55
C LYS A 69 7.09 -13.70 3.78
N ASP A 70 7.08 -14.11 2.52
CA ASP A 70 8.26 -14.07 1.65
C ASP A 70 8.73 -12.63 1.35
N SER A 71 7.87 -11.63 1.58
CA SER A 71 8.23 -10.21 1.44
C SER A 71 8.87 -9.59 2.69
N ILE A 72 8.94 -10.33 3.81
CA ILE A 72 9.56 -9.84 5.04
C ILE A 72 11.08 -9.82 4.88
N VAL A 73 11.69 -8.70 5.23
CA VAL A 73 13.14 -8.52 5.19
C VAL A 73 13.68 -8.52 6.62
N ASP A 74 14.51 -9.52 6.92
CA ASP A 74 15.17 -9.65 8.21
C ASP A 74 16.01 -8.41 8.54
N ASN A 75 15.99 -7.99 9.81
CA ASN A 75 16.72 -6.83 10.35
C ASN A 75 16.25 -5.45 9.85
N LEU A 76 15.16 -5.37 9.09
CA LEU A 76 14.49 -4.11 8.77
C LEU A 76 13.18 -3.96 9.55
N VAL A 77 12.68 -2.73 9.66
CA VAL A 77 11.30 -2.50 10.10
C VAL A 77 10.37 -2.76 8.92
N ASN A 78 9.52 -3.76 9.03
CA ASN A 78 8.60 -4.20 7.98
C ASN A 78 7.27 -3.47 8.14
N ILE A 79 6.92 -2.62 7.17
CA ILE A 79 5.71 -1.82 7.16
C ILE A 79 4.80 -2.33 6.05
N ILE A 80 3.54 -2.63 6.38
CA ILE A 80 2.50 -2.89 5.38
C ILE A 80 1.60 -1.66 5.23
N ILE A 81 1.48 -1.18 4.00
CA ILE A 81 0.51 -0.15 3.62
C ILE A 81 -0.68 -0.88 3.03
N PHE A 82 -1.81 -0.83 3.72
CA PHE A 82 -3.04 -1.42 3.23
C PHE A 82 -4.21 -0.48 3.48
N HIS A 83 -5.02 -0.26 2.44
CA HIS A 83 -6.09 0.74 2.49
C HIS A 83 -7.07 0.54 3.65
N VAL A 84 -7.39 -0.72 4.01
CA VAL A 84 -8.28 -1.06 5.13
C VAL A 84 -7.49 -1.61 6.33
N PRO A 85 -7.86 -1.27 7.58
CA PRO A 85 -7.18 -1.66 8.81
C PRO A 85 -7.63 -3.06 9.23
N TYR A 86 -7.55 -4.02 8.31
CA TYR A 86 -7.89 -5.41 8.55
C TYR A 86 -6.62 -6.26 8.66
N TYR A 87 -6.77 -7.44 9.24
CA TYR A 87 -5.75 -8.49 9.30
C TYR A 87 -4.47 -8.15 10.09
N TRP A 88 -4.52 -7.18 10.99
CA TRP A 88 -3.35 -6.79 11.78
C TRP A 88 -2.76 -7.97 12.59
N ASP A 89 -3.62 -8.80 13.19
CA ASP A 89 -3.17 -9.95 13.98
C ASP A 89 -2.46 -10.98 13.10
N GLU A 90 -2.86 -11.16 11.84
CA GLU A 90 -2.24 -12.04 10.87
C GLU A 90 -0.93 -11.45 10.34
N PHE A 91 -0.93 -10.17 9.95
CA PHE A 91 0.27 -9.48 9.45
C PHE A 91 1.38 -9.41 10.50
N SER A 92 1.02 -9.09 11.74
CA SER A 92 1.99 -9.05 12.84
C SER A 92 2.59 -10.42 13.15
N ARG A 93 1.82 -11.51 13.03
CA ARG A 93 2.32 -12.88 13.23
C ARG A 93 3.35 -13.31 12.18
N ILE A 94 3.22 -12.83 10.94
CA ILE A 94 4.15 -13.22 9.86
C ILE A 94 5.41 -12.35 9.80
N GLY A 95 5.42 -11.19 10.47
CA GLY A 95 6.63 -10.38 10.64
C GLY A 95 6.49 -8.90 10.31
N PHE A 96 5.29 -8.38 10.02
CA PHE A 96 5.09 -6.94 9.86
C PHE A 96 5.06 -6.24 11.22
N ASP A 97 5.84 -5.17 11.35
CA ASP A 97 5.98 -4.39 12.59
C ASP A 97 4.93 -3.27 12.69
N ILE A 98 4.47 -2.75 11.54
CA ILE A 98 3.52 -1.62 11.47
C ILE A 98 2.56 -1.82 10.30
N GLN A 99 1.28 -1.54 10.53
CA GLN A 99 0.27 -1.36 9.48
C GLN A 99 -0.14 0.11 9.38
N LEU A 100 -0.07 0.66 8.17
CA LEU A 100 -0.59 1.97 7.84
C LEU A 100 -1.83 1.81 6.97
N SER A 101 -2.96 2.31 7.48
CA SER A 101 -4.25 2.25 6.79
C SER A 101 -4.93 3.60 6.77
N LEU A 102 -5.64 3.89 5.68
CA LEU A 102 -6.37 5.13 5.50
C LEU A 102 -7.77 4.83 4.98
N ILE A 103 -8.75 4.79 5.89
CA ILE A 103 -10.17 4.80 5.52
C ILE A 103 -10.69 6.23 5.60
N LEU A 104 -11.23 6.73 4.50
CA LEU A 104 -12.17 7.84 4.52
C LEU A 104 -13.59 7.28 4.73
N LYS A 105 -14.02 7.17 6.00
CA LYS A 105 -15.42 6.89 6.28
C LYS A 105 -16.20 8.15 5.95
N LYS A 106 -16.97 8.12 4.86
CA LYS A 106 -18.08 9.05 4.72
C LYS A 106 -19.08 8.62 5.80
N GLU A 107 -19.17 9.36 6.90
CA GLU A 107 -20.32 9.25 7.79
C GLU A 107 -21.56 9.61 6.95
N VAL A 108 -22.23 8.59 6.42
CA VAL A 108 -23.58 8.75 5.92
C VAL A 108 -24.46 8.38 7.10
N ASN A 109 -24.81 9.38 7.90
CA ASN A 109 -25.96 9.29 8.78
C ASN A 109 -27.20 9.19 7.86
N LEU A 110 -27.77 7.99 7.76
CA LEU A 110 -29.13 7.77 7.26
C LEU A 110 -30.07 7.63 8.46
#